data_AF-A0A5E4I5M0-F1
#
_entry.id   AF-A0A5E4I5M0-F1
#
_cell.length_a   1.000
_cell.length_b   1.000
_cell.length_c   1.000
_cell.angle_alpha   90.00
_cell.angle_beta   90.00
_cell.angle_gamma   90.00
#
_symmetry.space_group_name_H-M   'P 1'
#
loop_
_entity.id
_entity.type
_entity.pdbx_description
1 polymer ?
#
loop_
_entity_poly.entity_id
_entity_poly.type
_entity_poly.pdbx_seq_one_letter_code
_entity_poly.pdbx_strand_id
1 'polypeptide(L)' 'MVYKKTKNCWEFWKCSKNIHEKCPAYETDSGRECWMVAGTFRKEGCPKLKKKYKSCLDCTWFKKLNPDFFAKP' A
#
# COMPACT_ATOMS: atom_id res chain seq x y z
N MET A 1 23.59 -4.73 12.54
CA MET A 1 22.26 -4.09 12.38
C MET A 1 21.54 -4.75 11.21
N VAL A 2 20.50 -5.54 11.45
CA VAL A 2 19.72 -6.13 10.35
C VAL A 2 18.79 -5.03 9.83
N TYR A 3 19.22 -4.32 8.78
CA TYR A 3 18.32 -3.46 8.01
C TYR A 3 17.22 -4.36 7.45
N LYS A 4 16.09 -4.44 8.16
CA LYS A 4 14.94 -5.26 7.78
C LYS A 4 14.38 -4.65 6.51
N LYS A 5 14.84 -5.15 5.35
CA LYS A 5 14.50 -4.70 4.00
C LYS A 5 13.02 -4.34 3.98
N THR A 6 12.74 -3.05 3.93
CA THR A 6 11.40 -2.54 4.13
C THR A 6 10.60 -2.87 2.89
N LYS A 7 9.69 -3.83 3.06
CA LYS A 7 8.88 -4.38 1.98
C LYS A 7 8.03 -3.27 1.34
N ASN A 8 7.75 -3.39 0.05
CA ASN A 8 6.73 -2.62 -0.64
C ASN A 8 5.33 -3.19 -0.34
N CYS A 9 4.27 -2.41 -0.61
CA CYS A 9 2.90 -2.86 -0.35
C CYS A 9 2.56 -4.17 -1.08
N TRP A 10 3.07 -4.35 -2.30
CA TRP A 10 2.81 -5.56 -3.09
C TRP A 10 3.52 -6.80 -2.54
N GLU A 11 4.68 -6.66 -1.90
CA GLU A 11 5.35 -7.75 -1.19
C GLU A 11 4.62 -8.10 0.11
N PHE A 12 4.10 -7.09 0.82
CA PHE A 12 3.29 -7.28 2.02
C PHE A 12 1.97 -8.01 1.70
N TRP A 13 1.31 -7.59 0.63
CA TRP A 13 0.03 -8.15 0.19
C TRP A 13 0.16 -9.41 -0.66
N LYS A 14 1.39 -9.78 -1.06
CA LYS A 14 1.70 -10.88 -1.99
C LYS A 14 0.89 -10.76 -3.28
N CYS A 15 0.92 -9.58 -3.90
CA CYS A 15 0.23 -9.34 -5.15
C CYS A 15 0.81 -10.22 -6.28
N SER A 16 -0.03 -10.65 -7.21
CA SER A 16 0.41 -11.39 -8.40
C SER A 16 0.94 -10.42 -9.45
N LYS A 17 1.75 -10.92 -10.40
CA LYS A 17 2.38 -10.11 -11.46
C LYS A 17 1.37 -9.28 -12.26
N ASN A 18 0.23 -9.87 -12.64
CA ASN A 18 -0.86 -9.17 -13.35
C ASN A 18 -1.47 -8.00 -12.55
N ILE A 19 -1.37 -8.01 -11.21
CA ILE A 19 -1.79 -6.89 -10.38
C ILE A 19 -0.69 -5.82 -10.32
N HIS A 20 0.59 -6.21 -10.30
CA HIS A 20 1.71 -5.25 -10.32
C HIS A 20 1.70 -4.40 -11.58
N GLU A 21 1.53 -5.03 -12.75
CA GLU A 21 1.61 -4.37 -14.07
C GLU A 21 0.51 -3.33 -14.32
N LYS A 22 -0.51 -3.26 -13.46
CA LYS A 22 -1.62 -2.29 -13.55
C LYS A 22 -1.68 -1.35 -12.37
N CYS A 23 -0.77 -1.51 -11.40
CA CYS A 23 -0.80 -0.75 -10.16
C CYS A 23 0.01 0.53 -10.33
N PRO A 24 -0.60 1.72 -10.18
CA PRO A 24 0.12 2.99 -10.30
C PRO A 24 1.31 3.10 -9.35
N ALA A 25 1.16 2.61 -8.11
CA ALA A 25 2.26 2.61 -7.14
C ALA A 25 3.42 1.68 -7.52
N TYR A 26 3.19 0.68 -8.38
CA TYR A 26 4.27 -0.20 -8.87
C TYR A 26 5.03 0.47 -10.02
N GLU A 27 4.32 1.14 -10.92
CA GLU A 27 4.92 1.91 -12.02
C GLU A 27 5.85 3.02 -11.52
N THR A 28 5.50 3.65 -10.39
CA THR A 28 6.29 4.72 -9.77
C THR A 28 7.22 4.26 -8.63
N ASP A 29 7.35 2.94 -8.43
CA ASP A 29 8.08 2.30 -7.31
C ASP A 29 7.72 2.87 -5.91
N SER A 30 6.51 3.41 -5.76
CA SER A 30 6.04 4.07 -4.53
C SER A 30 5.28 3.10 -3.62
N GLY A 31 5.75 1.86 -3.51
CA GLY A 31 5.07 0.82 -2.75
C GLY A 31 5.01 1.09 -1.25
N ARG A 32 5.94 1.90 -0.72
CA ARG A 32 5.97 2.28 0.69
C ARG A 32 4.97 3.38 1.00
N GLU A 33 4.70 4.27 0.06
CA GLU A 33 3.76 5.39 0.21
C GLU A 33 2.64 5.33 -0.82
N CYS A 34 2.14 4.12 -1.12
CA CYS A 34 1.17 3.91 -2.19
C CYS A 34 -0.15 4.69 -1.99
N TRP A 35 -0.44 5.14 -0.76
CA TRP A 35 -1.58 6.02 -0.46
C TRP A 35 -1.44 7.45 -1.01
N MET A 36 -0.22 7.88 -1.34
CA MET A 36 0.07 9.17 -1.99
C MET A 36 -0.09 9.10 -3.51
N VAL A 37 -0.06 7.90 -4.10
CA VAL A 37 -0.15 7.72 -5.55
C VAL A 37 -1.61 7.72 -5.99
N ALA A 38 -1.97 8.73 -6.78
CA ALA A 38 -3.30 8.86 -7.37
C ALA A 38 -3.66 7.62 -8.18
N GLY A 39 -4.91 7.16 -8.05
CA GLY A 39 -5.38 5.95 -8.75
C GLY A 39 -5.12 4.63 -8.01
N THR A 40 -4.25 4.58 -7.00
CA THR A 40 -3.99 3.33 -6.23
C THR A 40 -5.24 2.80 -5.51
N PHE A 41 -6.18 3.67 -5.14
CA PHE A 41 -7.46 3.28 -4.53
C PHE A 41 -8.59 3.04 -5.55
N ARG A 42 -8.35 3.29 -6.86
CA ARG A 42 -9.36 3.16 -7.92
C ARG A 42 -9.50 1.71 -8.42
N LYS A 43 -10.40 1.49 -9.39
CA LYS A 43 -10.79 0.17 -9.92
C LYS A 43 -9.60 -0.61 -10.50
N GLU A 44 -8.64 0.09 -11.13
CA GLU A 44 -7.40 -0.49 -11.65
C GLU A 44 -6.27 -0.58 -10.60
N GLY A 45 -6.43 0.04 -9.43
CA GLY A 45 -5.46 0.04 -8.34
C GLY A 45 -5.48 -1.23 -7.48
N CYS A 46 -5.21 -1.11 -6.18
CA CYS A 46 -5.07 -2.26 -5.30
C CYS A 46 -6.42 -2.97 -5.07
N PRO A 47 -6.61 -4.23 -5.52
CA PRO A 47 -7.89 -4.92 -5.40
C PRO A 47 -8.26 -5.26 -3.95
N LYS A 48 -7.27 -5.32 -3.04
CA LYS A 48 -7.51 -5.52 -1.61
C LYS A 48 -8.07 -4.27 -0.92
N LEU A 49 -7.73 -3.08 -1.40
CA LEU A 49 -8.28 -1.82 -0.89
C LEU A 49 -9.78 -1.76 -1.17
N LYS A 50 -10.19 -2.01 -2.42
CA LYS A 50 -11.59 -2.00 -2.85
C LYS A 50 -12.52 -2.90 -2.03
N LYS A 51 -12.07 -4.11 -1.65
CA LYS A 51 -12.96 -5.10 -1.01
C LYS A 51 -13.12 -4.92 0.49
N LYS A 52 -12.16 -4.28 1.15
CA LYS A 52 -12.04 -4.36 2.61
C LYS A 52 -11.93 -3.01 3.32
N TYR A 53 -11.55 -1.95 2.60
CA TYR A 53 -11.20 -0.68 3.21
C TYR A 53 -12.01 0.46 2.58
N LYS A 54 -12.47 1.41 3.40
CA LYS A 54 -13.17 2.62 2.93
C LYS A 54 -12.19 3.73 2.53
N SER A 55 -10.99 3.70 3.09
CA SER A 55 -9.92 4.69 2.89
C SER A 55 -8.55 4.02 2.92
N CYS A 56 -7.55 4.68 2.33
CA CYS A 56 -6.14 4.33 2.51
C CYS A 56 -5.72 4.35 3.99
N LEU A 57 -6.33 5.21 4.81
CA LEU A 57 -6.03 5.30 6.26
C LEU A 57 -6.47 4.03 7.02
N ASP A 58 -7.47 3.31 6.52
CA ASP A 58 -7.91 2.05 7.11
C ASP A 58 -7.01 0.87 6.71
N CYS A 59 -6.18 1.05 5.67
CA CYS A 59 -5.33 0.00 5.13
C CYS A 59 -4.31 -0.50 6.16
N THR A 60 -4.21 -1.82 6.32
CA THR A 60 -3.24 -2.44 7.22
C THR A 60 -1.79 -2.07 6.85
N TRP A 61 -1.51 -1.86 5.56
CA TRP A 61 -0.19 -1.39 5.12
C TRP A 61 0.11 0.03 5.62
N PHE A 62 -0.86 0.94 5.46
CA PHE A 62 -0.75 2.31 5.95
C PHE A 62 -0.51 2.35 7.46
N LYS A 63 -1.35 1.65 8.23
CA LYS A 63 -1.26 1.59 9.70
C LYS A 63 0.08 1.01 10.17
N LYS A 64 0.62 0.03 9.44
CA LYS A 64 1.90 -0.59 9.76
C LYS A 64 3.08 0.38 9.58
N LEU A 65 3.02 1.25 8.57
CA LEU A 65 4.09 2.22 8.31
C LEU A 65 3.91 3.54 9.06
N ASN A 66 2.70 3.83 9.51
CA ASN A 66 2.34 5.07 10.22
C ASN A 66 1.69 4.74 11.57
N PRO A 67 2.41 4.08 12.50
CA PRO A 67 1.86 3.76 13.82
C PRO A 67 1.51 5.03 14.61
N ASP A 68 2.32 6.08 14.46
CA ASP A 68 2.17 7.34 15.18
C ASP A 68 1.01 8.20 14.66
N PHE A 69 0.54 7.96 13.43
CA PHE A 69 -0.60 8.70 12.84
C PHE A 69 -1.90 8.52 13.66
N PHE A 70 -2.01 7.43 14.41
CA PHE A 70 -3.17 7.14 15.27
C PHE A 70 -2.87 7.26 16.75
N ALA A 71 -1.60 7.47 17.13
CA ALA A 71 -1.24 7.78 18.50
C ALA A 71 -1.73 9.20 18.78
N LYS A 72 -2.84 9.32 19.52
CA LYS A 72 -3.19 10.61 20.13
C LYS A 72 -2.10 11.00 21.14
N PRO A 73 -1.81 12.31 21.29
CA PRO A 73 -0.90 12.80 22.32
C PRO A 73 -1.34 12.38 23.73
#